data_AF-A0A5Q2MJ83-F1
#
_entry.id   AF-A0A5Q2MJ83-F1
#
_cell.length_a   1.000
_cell.length_b   1.000
_cell.length_c   1.000
_cell.angle_alpha   90.00
_cell.angle_beta   90.00
_cell.angle_gamma   90.00
#
_symmetry.space_group_name_H-M   'P 1'
#
loop_
_entity.id
_entity.type
_entity.pdbx_description
1 polymer ?
#
loop_
_entity_poly.entity_id
_entity_poly.type
_entity_poly.pdbx_seq_one_letter_code
_entity_poly.pdbx_strand_id
1 'polypeptide(L)'
;MDGSWVVKYDRPVWQIMHRCADAMPPVFRYEDVRSWFTTNYPEVNEATIRAHLIGLTDGGRAKHVQFAQRSPVFRRVARGEYAPIPVDERGEDPGPPPVSTSKIKMSGNGAHLHAPSAARRQPPVATGDSAPVPPEAVGDDSDDEDPEVAEESSDDETPAIPDVILLGSVGERVNVPAPAKEVYRDMSFQLGRIDAEQWGREWFVLSAEHGLVAPNEWISPDSRTLADLDPDYRVVWASWVVTRLESLVGCLEGVHVRLDAPNAFAGPLFAGLQEAGAVVSSGDVIPSITHSAPPAPAQEPEEPVASEPEEPVAQEPEEPDLAPVVQIGSASSIAHALADPRRAMPASDLSGLPQSRGLYGWFVDPAGARELNRCLRLPVRAGLIFVGQVGGSSWHSLADPVLNLRDHIERVQLHGLARSSTFRMNLATVLRAHLRMTSLDDDRLTDWMLEHLSVSCWVGAEPGALRELEQQVVDELDPPLNVDRSPATEYRTRLGQMRSGIA
;
A
#
# COMPACT_ATOMS: atom_id res chain seq x y z
N MET A 1 6.64 47.19 8.43
CA MET A 1 8.08 47.04 8.68
C MET A 1 8.44 45.60 8.42
N ASP A 2 8.75 45.34 7.16
CA ASP A 2 9.82 44.49 6.64
C ASP A 2 10.00 43.10 7.26
N GLY A 3 9.18 42.16 6.78
CA GLY A 3 9.49 40.74 6.84
C GLY A 3 10.63 40.42 5.87
N SER A 4 11.86 40.77 6.26
CA SER A 4 13.08 40.35 5.59
C SER A 4 13.23 38.84 5.77
N TRP A 5 12.82 38.06 4.77
CA TRP A 5 13.24 36.67 4.63
C TRP A 5 14.77 36.68 4.66
N VAL A 6 15.36 36.12 5.71
CA VAL A 6 16.81 35.89 5.74
C VAL A 6 17.09 34.83 4.69
N VAL A 7 17.46 35.27 3.48
CA VAL A 7 17.93 34.36 2.43
C VAL A 7 19.19 33.73 3.00
N LYS A 8 19.14 32.44 3.32
CA LYS A 8 20.19 31.72 4.04
C LYS A 8 21.54 31.72 3.27
N TYR A 9 21.51 32.02 1.97
CA TYR A 9 22.66 32.22 1.07
C TYR A 9 22.31 33.23 -0.03
N ASP A 10 23.30 33.80 -0.70
CA ASP A 10 23.11 34.78 -1.78
C ASP A 10 22.40 34.23 -3.03
N ARG A 11 22.25 32.91 -3.13
CA ARG A 11 21.68 32.20 -4.27
C ARG A 11 21.18 30.80 -3.88
N PRO A 12 20.27 30.19 -4.66
CA PRO A 12 19.82 28.83 -4.41
C PRO A 12 20.96 27.79 -4.61
N VAL A 13 20.93 26.71 -3.83
CA VAL A 13 22.01 25.70 -3.74
C VAL A 13 22.40 25.09 -5.09
N TRP A 14 21.47 24.96 -6.03
CA TRP A 14 21.80 24.49 -7.38
C TRP A 14 22.73 25.45 -8.14
N GLN A 15 22.58 26.77 -7.99
CA GLN A 15 23.52 27.74 -8.59
C GLN A 15 24.89 27.66 -7.92
N ILE A 16 24.91 27.34 -6.62
CA ILE A 16 26.14 27.08 -5.89
C ILE A 16 26.84 25.83 -6.45
N MET A 17 26.09 24.81 -6.87
CA MET A 17 26.66 23.60 -7.48
C MET A 17 27.39 23.83 -8.80
N HIS A 18 27.00 24.81 -9.62
CA HIS A 18 27.77 25.19 -10.81
C HIS A 18 29.16 25.70 -10.44
N ARG A 19 29.25 26.55 -9.40
CA ARG A 19 30.53 27.04 -8.89
C ARG A 19 31.37 25.94 -8.25
N CYS A 20 30.71 25.02 -7.54
CA CYS A 20 31.36 23.85 -6.99
C CYS A 20 31.98 23.02 -8.12
N ALA A 21 31.25 22.75 -9.19
CA ALA A 21 31.73 22.00 -10.34
C ALA A 21 32.94 22.66 -11.02
N ASP A 22 32.96 23.99 -11.12
CA ASP A 22 34.08 24.74 -11.70
C ASP A 22 35.36 24.65 -10.84
N ALA A 23 35.22 24.37 -9.54
CA ALA A 23 36.32 24.21 -8.60
C ALA A 23 36.73 22.75 -8.37
N MET A 24 36.01 21.77 -8.92
CA MET A 24 36.30 20.35 -8.72
C MET A 24 37.44 19.88 -9.65
N PRO A 25 38.26 18.92 -9.20
CA PRO A 25 39.23 18.25 -10.08
C PRO A 25 38.53 17.40 -11.16
N PRO A 26 39.26 16.95 -12.20
CA PRO A 26 38.70 16.16 -13.30
C PRO A 26 37.96 14.89 -12.86
N VAL A 27 38.38 14.30 -11.74
CA VAL A 27 37.68 13.20 -11.06
C VAL A 27 37.64 13.53 -9.57
N PHE A 28 36.46 13.50 -8.98
CA PHE A 28 36.22 13.81 -7.57
C PHE A 28 35.19 12.87 -6.94
N ARG A 29 35.15 12.85 -5.60
CA ARG A 29 34.20 12.09 -4.78
C ARG A 29 33.30 13.03 -4.01
N TYR A 30 32.23 12.47 -3.41
CA TYR A 30 31.31 13.24 -2.56
C TYR A 30 32.03 14.04 -1.45
N GLU A 31 33.12 13.49 -0.91
CA GLU A 31 33.89 14.14 0.14
C GLU A 31 34.57 15.44 -0.32
N ASP A 32 34.99 15.52 -1.58
CA ASP A 32 35.59 16.74 -2.14
C ASP A 32 34.54 17.85 -2.27
N VAL A 33 33.32 17.50 -2.70
CA VAL A 33 32.16 18.41 -2.75
C VAL A 33 31.81 18.88 -1.34
N ARG A 34 31.75 17.96 -0.38
CA ARG A 34 31.44 18.25 1.02
C ARG A 34 32.47 19.19 1.64
N SER A 35 33.75 18.97 1.37
CA SER A 35 34.85 19.82 1.82
C SER A 35 34.71 21.25 1.25
N TRP A 36 34.46 21.36 -0.07
CA TRP A 36 34.26 22.65 -0.72
C TRP A 36 33.07 23.42 -0.14
N PHE A 37 31.94 22.75 0.10
CA PHE A 37 30.76 23.38 0.74
C PHE A 37 31.03 23.77 2.19
N THR A 38 31.75 22.94 2.96
CA THR A 38 32.11 23.28 4.34
C THR A 38 32.98 24.55 4.40
N THR A 39 33.84 24.79 3.41
CA THR A 39 34.67 26.00 3.34
C THR A 39 33.91 27.23 2.84
N ASN A 40 33.07 27.09 1.83
CA ASN A 40 32.46 28.24 1.14
C ASN A 40 31.03 28.57 1.61
N TYR A 41 30.30 27.57 2.10
CA TYR A 41 28.89 27.64 2.49
C TYR A 41 28.56 26.65 3.64
N PRO A 42 29.20 26.80 4.82
CA PRO A 42 29.15 25.82 5.92
C PRO A 42 27.75 25.53 6.46
N GLU A 43 26.81 26.44 6.25
CA GLU A 43 25.45 26.35 6.73
C GLU A 43 24.58 25.39 5.88
N VAL A 44 25.06 24.95 4.71
CA VAL A 44 24.33 24.00 3.83
C VAL A 44 24.42 22.60 4.40
N ASN A 45 23.26 21.98 4.64
CA ASN A 45 23.19 20.62 5.18
C ASN A 45 23.73 19.59 4.18
N GLU A 46 24.52 18.62 4.67
CA GLU A 46 25.05 17.48 3.90
C GLU A 46 23.98 16.71 3.10
N ALA A 47 22.79 16.50 3.66
CA ALA A 47 21.69 15.85 2.94
C ALA A 47 21.28 16.66 1.69
N THR A 48 21.34 18.00 1.78
CA THR A 48 21.05 18.90 0.66
C THR A 48 22.16 18.84 -0.39
N ILE A 49 23.42 18.82 0.04
CA ILE A 49 24.59 18.66 -0.85
C ILE A 49 24.48 17.35 -1.63
N ARG A 50 24.21 16.23 -0.95
CA ARG A 50 24.06 14.90 -1.55
C ARG A 50 22.90 14.84 -2.55
N ALA A 51 21.76 15.42 -2.20
CA ALA A 51 20.60 15.47 -3.09
C ALA A 51 20.88 16.24 -4.38
N HIS A 52 21.59 17.36 -4.29
CA HIS A 52 21.95 18.17 -5.46
C HIS A 52 23.06 17.53 -6.31
N LEU A 53 24.06 16.89 -5.68
CA LEU A 53 25.08 16.13 -6.42
C LEU A 53 24.44 15.02 -7.26
N ILE A 54 23.55 14.22 -6.66
CA ILE A 54 22.85 13.13 -7.37
C ILE A 54 21.90 13.69 -8.43
N GLY A 55 21.13 14.73 -8.08
CA GLY A 55 20.11 15.32 -8.96
C GLY A 55 20.67 16.08 -10.16
N LEU A 56 21.91 16.57 -10.08
CA LEU A 56 22.61 17.27 -11.17
C LEU A 56 23.68 16.39 -11.85
N THR A 57 23.68 15.07 -11.59
CA THR A 57 24.56 14.13 -12.30
C THR A 57 23.82 13.52 -13.49
N ASP A 58 24.47 13.46 -14.65
CA ASP A 58 23.98 12.79 -15.85
C ASP A 58 23.67 11.31 -15.59
N GLY A 59 22.48 10.86 -16.00
CA GLY A 59 21.93 9.54 -15.66
C GLY A 59 21.56 9.35 -14.18
N GLY A 60 21.70 10.38 -13.34
CA GLY A 60 21.22 10.38 -11.97
C GLY A 60 19.70 10.44 -11.91
N ARG A 61 19.06 9.47 -11.25
CA ARG A 61 17.62 9.56 -10.95
C ARG A 61 17.41 10.69 -9.95
N ALA A 62 17.09 11.89 -10.43
CA ALA A 62 16.66 13.00 -9.61
C ALA A 62 15.42 12.58 -8.80
N LYS A 63 15.59 12.18 -7.54
CA LYS A 63 14.47 11.84 -6.63
C LYS A 63 13.52 13.02 -6.39
N HIS A 64 13.95 14.24 -6.70
CA HIS A 64 13.14 15.45 -6.54
C HIS A 64 12.81 16.08 -7.89
N VAL A 65 11.51 16.30 -8.13
CA VAL A 65 10.94 16.92 -9.35
C VAL A 65 11.62 18.26 -9.70
N GLN A 66 12.11 19.00 -8.70
CA GLN A 66 12.82 20.27 -8.88
C GLN A 66 14.11 20.19 -9.72
N PHE A 67 14.68 19.00 -9.92
CA PHE A 67 15.86 18.79 -10.76
C PHE A 67 15.53 18.16 -12.11
N ALA A 68 14.30 17.66 -12.31
CA ALA A 68 13.89 17.01 -13.55
C ALA A 68 13.90 17.94 -14.77
N GLN A 69 13.81 19.25 -14.55
CA GLN A 69 13.91 20.26 -15.61
C GLN A 69 15.28 20.94 -15.68
N ARG A 70 16.26 20.53 -14.87
CA ARG A 70 17.59 21.18 -14.86
C ARG A 70 18.60 20.41 -15.67
N SER A 71 19.52 21.16 -16.26
CA SER A 71 20.63 20.59 -17.01
C SER A 71 21.65 19.96 -16.06
N PRO A 72 22.19 18.77 -16.37
CA PRO A 72 23.19 18.14 -15.54
C PRO A 72 24.48 18.98 -15.52
N VAL A 73 25.19 18.94 -14.39
CA VAL A 73 26.45 19.65 -14.14
C VAL A 73 27.60 18.66 -13.91
N PHE A 74 27.29 17.42 -13.55
CA PHE A 74 28.25 16.36 -13.28
C PHE A 74 27.99 15.13 -14.17
N ARG A 75 29.02 14.32 -14.42
CA ARG A 75 28.89 12.98 -15.01
C ARG A 75 29.41 11.94 -14.05
N ARG A 76 28.81 10.76 -14.06
CA ARG A 76 29.30 9.63 -13.28
C ARG A 76 30.38 8.88 -14.05
N VAL A 77 31.58 8.78 -13.47
CA VAL A 77 32.71 8.08 -14.09
C VAL A 77 32.85 6.66 -13.55
N ALA A 78 32.60 6.45 -12.26
CA ALA A 78 32.60 5.14 -11.61
C ALA A 78 31.69 5.15 -10.36
N ARG A 79 31.61 4.03 -9.63
CA ARG A 79 30.84 3.96 -8.38
C ARG A 79 31.44 4.92 -7.34
N GLY A 80 30.75 6.03 -7.11
CA GLY A 80 31.16 7.04 -6.13
C GLY A 80 32.12 8.11 -6.66
N GLU A 81 32.43 8.08 -7.97
CA GLU A 81 33.35 9.01 -8.63
C GLU A 81 32.62 9.78 -9.74
N TYR A 82 32.87 11.09 -9.76
CA TYR A 82 32.20 12.06 -10.61
C TYR A 82 33.21 12.94 -11.34
N ALA A 83 32.81 13.49 -12.47
CA ALA A 83 33.55 14.49 -13.22
C ALA A 83 32.67 15.70 -13.51
N PRO A 84 33.20 16.94 -13.45
CA PRO A 84 32.43 18.11 -13.84
C PRO A 84 32.21 18.12 -15.35
N ILE A 85 31.01 18.50 -15.80
CA ILE A 85 30.74 18.79 -17.20
C ILE A 85 31.38 20.15 -17.51
N PRO A 86 32.22 20.28 -18.56
CA PRO A 86 32.76 21.57 -19.02
C PRO A 86 31.65 22.58 -19.29
N VAL A 87 31.91 23.86 -19.02
CA VAL A 87 30.89 24.93 -19.06
C VAL A 87 30.23 25.04 -20.45
N ASP A 88 30.99 24.79 -21.51
CA ASP A 88 30.55 24.78 -22.91
C ASP A 88 29.66 23.59 -23.28
N GLU A 89 29.69 22.51 -22.48
CA GLU A 89 28.88 21.31 -22.67
C GLU A 89 27.66 21.24 -21.72
N ARG A 90 27.51 22.20 -20.80
CA ARG A 90 26.35 22.27 -19.89
C ARG A 90 25.13 22.81 -20.65
N GLY A 91 24.00 22.13 -20.54
CA GLY A 91 22.73 22.64 -21.07
C GLY A 91 22.26 23.91 -20.34
N GLU A 92 21.37 24.68 -20.97
CA GLU A 92 20.75 25.84 -20.33
C GLU A 92 19.68 25.37 -19.32
N ASP A 93 19.64 26.01 -18.15
CA ASP A 93 18.56 25.77 -17.19
C ASP A 93 17.33 26.60 -17.56
N PRO A 94 16.10 26.07 -17.36
CA PRO A 94 14.88 26.82 -17.59
C PRO A 94 14.84 28.05 -16.67
N GLY A 95 14.46 29.20 -17.24
CA GLY A 95 14.32 30.46 -16.50
C GLY A 95 13.35 30.33 -15.33
N PRO A 96 13.43 31.23 -14.32
CA PRO A 96 12.56 31.19 -13.16
C PRO A 96 11.08 31.25 -13.58
N PRO A 97 10.18 30.47 -12.96
CA PRO A 97 8.75 30.59 -13.23
C PRO A 97 8.28 32.00 -12.87
N PRO A 98 7.33 32.60 -13.63
CA PRO A 98 6.80 33.91 -13.29
C PRO A 98 6.12 33.85 -11.92
N VAL A 99 6.35 34.90 -11.11
CA VAL A 99 5.78 35.04 -9.76
C VAL A 99 4.26 35.11 -9.90
N SER A 100 3.56 34.02 -9.56
CA SER A 100 2.10 33.95 -9.65
C SER A 100 1.47 34.92 -8.63
N THR A 101 1.06 36.08 -9.14
CA THR A 101 0.21 37.03 -8.44
C THR A 101 -1.23 36.78 -8.87
N SER A 102 -1.91 35.87 -8.19
CA SER A 102 -3.37 35.73 -8.31
C SER A 102 -4.01 35.80 -6.93
N LYS A 103 -4.06 37.04 -6.41
CA LYS A 103 -5.20 37.48 -5.60
C LYS A 103 -6.33 37.79 -6.57
N ILE A 104 -7.24 36.86 -6.80
CA ILE A 104 -8.56 37.19 -7.37
C ILE A 104 -9.64 36.71 -6.41
N LYS A 105 -10.38 37.73 -5.99
CA LYS A 105 -11.47 37.79 -5.03
C LYS A 105 -12.73 37.31 -5.74
N MET A 106 -13.33 36.20 -5.31
CA MET A 106 -14.66 35.80 -5.78
C MET A 106 -15.72 36.55 -4.96
N SER A 107 -16.32 37.55 -5.59
CA SER A 107 -17.56 38.20 -5.17
C SER A 107 -18.53 38.15 -6.35
N GLY A 108 -19.77 37.75 -6.06
CA GLY A 108 -20.94 38.24 -6.78
C GLY A 108 -21.49 37.38 -7.91
N ASN A 109 -22.64 36.77 -7.62
CA ASN A 109 -23.81 36.53 -8.49
C ASN A 109 -23.73 36.92 -9.97
N GLY A 110 -24.17 35.99 -10.82
CA GLY A 110 -24.66 36.27 -12.16
C GLY A 110 -25.60 35.16 -12.64
N ALA A 111 -26.90 35.43 -12.57
CA ALA A 111 -27.96 34.62 -13.17
C ALA A 111 -28.06 34.89 -14.68
N HIS A 112 -28.21 33.85 -15.50
CA HIS A 112 -28.80 33.91 -16.86
C HIS A 112 -29.38 32.50 -17.15
N LEU A 113 -30.71 32.32 -17.16
CA LEU A 113 -31.70 32.57 -18.22
C LEU A 113 -31.76 31.47 -19.31
N HIS A 114 -33.01 31.04 -19.50
CA HIS A 114 -33.52 29.93 -20.31
C HIS A 114 -33.33 30.01 -21.83
N ALA A 115 -33.38 28.82 -22.46
CA ALA A 115 -34.23 28.40 -23.60
C ALA A 115 -33.46 27.80 -24.81
N PRO A 116 -34.10 26.99 -25.70
CA PRO A 116 -35.12 25.98 -25.48
C PRO A 116 -34.86 24.62 -26.19
N SER A 117 -35.73 23.67 -25.86
CA SER A 117 -35.93 22.31 -26.36
C SER A 117 -36.22 22.21 -27.88
N ALA A 118 -35.69 21.16 -28.52
CA ALA A 118 -36.08 20.69 -29.84
C ALA A 118 -36.36 19.17 -29.83
N ALA A 119 -37.48 18.83 -30.47
CA ALA A 119 -38.24 17.59 -30.40
C ALA A 119 -37.66 16.33 -31.09
N ARG A 120 -38.11 15.18 -30.55
CA ARG A 120 -38.58 13.94 -31.21
C ARG A 120 -37.60 13.07 -32.02
N ARG A 121 -37.58 11.77 -31.68
CA ARG A 121 -38.28 10.69 -32.41
C ARG A 121 -38.19 9.34 -31.67
N GLN A 122 -39.35 8.76 -31.33
CA GLN A 122 -39.57 7.32 -31.05
C GLN A 122 -40.12 6.64 -32.31
N PRO A 123 -39.96 5.31 -32.44
CA PRO A 123 -41.05 4.46 -32.94
C PRO A 123 -41.15 3.12 -32.14
N PRO A 124 -42.08 2.19 -32.43
CA PRO A 124 -43.36 2.07 -31.74
C PRO A 124 -43.59 0.72 -31.02
N VAL A 125 -44.59 0.71 -30.13
CA VAL A 125 -45.20 -0.47 -29.51
C VAL A 125 -46.24 -1.09 -30.45
N ALA A 126 -46.26 -2.42 -30.54
CA ALA A 126 -47.40 -3.18 -31.04
C ALA A 126 -47.89 -4.15 -29.94
N THR A 127 -49.20 -4.12 -29.74
CA THR A 127 -50.04 -4.72 -28.71
C THR A 127 -50.57 -6.10 -29.09
N GLY A 128 -50.95 -6.89 -28.07
CA GLY A 128 -51.86 -8.05 -28.14
C GLY A 128 -51.47 -9.05 -27.05
N ASP A 129 -51.95 -8.96 -25.81
CA ASP A 129 -53.31 -9.17 -25.29
C ASP A 129 -53.85 -10.60 -25.54
N SER A 130 -53.82 -11.44 -24.50
CA SER A 130 -54.83 -12.45 -24.14
C SER A 130 -54.37 -13.35 -22.99
N ALA A 131 -55.04 -13.23 -21.85
CA ALA A 131 -55.31 -14.28 -20.86
C ALA A 131 -56.85 -14.32 -20.71
N PRO A 132 -57.56 -15.42 -20.31
CA PRO A 132 -57.32 -16.16 -19.05
C PRO A 132 -57.68 -17.69 -18.99
N VAL A 133 -56.98 -18.44 -18.11
CA VAL A 133 -57.37 -19.33 -16.95
C VAL A 133 -58.80 -19.98 -16.91
N PRO A 134 -59.11 -21.08 -16.14
CA PRO A 134 -58.61 -22.48 -15.92
C PRO A 134 -59.78 -23.55 -16.11
N PRO A 135 -59.82 -24.81 -15.55
CA PRO A 135 -59.96 -25.11 -14.08
C PRO A 135 -59.40 -26.45 -13.51
N GLU A 136 -59.25 -26.46 -12.17
CA GLU A 136 -59.53 -27.52 -11.15
C GLU A 136 -58.85 -28.90 -11.22
N ALA A 137 -58.64 -29.68 -10.14
CA ALA A 137 -58.64 -29.58 -8.67
C ALA A 137 -58.28 -31.00 -8.13
N VAL A 138 -58.25 -31.16 -6.80
CA VAL A 138 -58.20 -32.41 -5.98
C VAL A 138 -56.77 -32.93 -5.74
N GLY A 139 -56.20 -32.80 -4.53
CA GLY A 139 -56.53 -33.49 -3.24
C GLY A 139 -55.28 -34.34 -2.92
N ASP A 140 -54.84 -34.67 -1.72
CA ASP A 140 -55.32 -34.74 -0.34
C ASP A 140 -54.08 -35.09 0.53
N ASP A 141 -54.17 -34.90 1.86
CA ASP A 141 -53.48 -35.57 3.00
C ASP A 141 -52.13 -36.34 2.79
N SER A 142 -51.16 -36.41 3.70
CA SER A 142 -51.03 -36.11 5.14
C SER A 142 -49.63 -36.61 5.57
N ASP A 143 -49.06 -35.98 6.60
CA ASP A 143 -48.18 -36.51 7.65
C ASP A 143 -46.77 -37.10 7.38
N ASP A 144 -45.88 -36.72 8.30
CA ASP A 144 -44.73 -37.44 8.86
C ASP A 144 -43.43 -37.61 8.02
N GLU A 145 -42.42 -36.79 8.36
CA GLU A 145 -41.18 -37.21 9.07
C GLU A 145 -40.03 -36.19 8.81
N ASP A 146 -39.55 -35.58 9.89
CA ASP A 146 -38.27 -34.86 9.96
C ASP A 146 -37.11 -35.74 9.48
N PRO A 147 -36.22 -35.25 8.60
CA PRO A 147 -34.84 -35.67 8.62
C PRO A 147 -33.99 -34.58 9.28
N GLU A 148 -33.36 -34.96 10.39
CA GLU A 148 -32.22 -34.28 11.01
C GLU A 148 -31.33 -33.65 9.94
N VAL A 149 -31.33 -32.31 9.90
CA VAL A 149 -30.29 -31.55 9.23
C VAL A 149 -29.04 -31.78 10.05
N ALA A 150 -28.23 -32.75 9.62
CA ALA A 150 -26.87 -32.90 10.06
C ALA A 150 -26.18 -31.55 9.83
N GLU A 151 -25.90 -30.87 10.95
CA GLU A 151 -24.98 -29.75 10.99
C GLU A 151 -23.66 -30.26 10.42
N GLU A 152 -23.42 -29.97 9.14
CA GLU A 152 -22.08 -29.99 8.56
C GLU A 152 -21.29 -28.95 9.34
N SER A 153 -20.63 -29.47 10.36
CA SER A 153 -19.60 -28.83 11.15
C SER A 153 -18.71 -28.03 10.20
N SER A 154 -18.75 -26.71 10.37
CA SER A 154 -17.79 -25.77 9.83
C SER A 154 -16.38 -26.35 9.99
N ASP A 155 -15.78 -26.75 8.87
CA ASP A 155 -14.42 -27.24 8.83
C ASP A 155 -13.51 -26.24 9.51
N ASP A 156 -12.92 -26.71 10.59
CA ASP A 156 -11.75 -26.13 11.26
C ASP A 156 -10.68 -25.93 10.17
N GLU A 157 -10.49 -24.68 9.75
CA GLU A 157 -9.61 -24.27 8.65
C GLU A 157 -8.16 -24.56 9.02
N THR A 158 -7.80 -25.84 8.96
CA THR A 158 -6.44 -26.33 9.01
C THR A 158 -5.76 -25.77 7.76
N PRO A 159 -4.66 -25.01 7.88
CA PRO A 159 -4.05 -24.39 6.71
C PRO A 159 -3.71 -25.46 5.68
N ALA A 160 -4.31 -25.35 4.50
CA ALA A 160 -4.15 -26.31 3.43
C ALA A 160 -2.66 -26.50 3.12
N ILE A 161 -2.23 -27.77 3.10
CA ILE A 161 -0.84 -28.15 2.86
C ILE A 161 -0.45 -27.70 1.45
N PRO A 162 0.61 -26.88 1.28
CA PRO A 162 0.99 -26.41 -0.04
C PRO A 162 1.57 -27.55 -0.88
N ASP A 163 1.16 -27.64 -2.15
CA ASP A 163 1.73 -28.54 -3.15
C ASP A 163 3.04 -27.99 -3.70
N VAL A 164 3.11 -26.66 -3.85
CA VAL A 164 4.25 -25.93 -4.42
C VAL A 164 4.60 -24.71 -3.57
N ILE A 165 5.89 -24.47 -3.35
CA ILE A 165 6.42 -23.29 -2.65
C ILE A 165 7.23 -22.41 -3.61
N LEU A 166 6.91 -21.12 -3.69
CA LEU A 166 7.61 -20.14 -4.52
C LEU A 166 8.38 -19.16 -3.63
N LEU A 167 9.72 -19.17 -3.72
CA LEU A 167 10.59 -18.32 -2.91
C LEU A 167 11.07 -17.09 -3.70
N GLY A 168 10.81 -15.90 -3.19
CA GLY A 168 11.26 -14.63 -3.77
C GLY A 168 12.77 -14.42 -3.64
N SER A 169 13.47 -14.17 -4.74
CA SER A 169 14.87 -13.75 -4.68
C SER A 169 15.03 -12.35 -4.09
N VAL A 170 15.80 -12.24 -3.01
CA VAL A 170 16.12 -10.96 -2.35
C VAL A 170 17.57 -10.86 -1.91
N GLY A 171 18.00 -9.61 -1.77
CA GLY A 171 19.24 -9.25 -1.09
C GLY A 171 20.50 -9.67 -1.84
N GLU A 172 21.54 -9.97 -1.06
CA GLU A 172 22.90 -10.21 -1.55
C GLU A 172 22.98 -11.48 -2.40
N ARG A 173 23.85 -11.45 -3.42
CA ARG A 173 24.04 -12.53 -4.40
C ARG A 173 25.51 -12.84 -4.54
N VAL A 174 25.85 -14.08 -4.84
CA VAL A 174 27.21 -14.45 -5.25
C VAL A 174 27.56 -13.81 -6.60
N ASN A 175 28.84 -13.57 -6.86
CA ASN A 175 29.28 -12.94 -8.12
C ASN A 175 29.62 -13.94 -9.24
N VAL A 176 29.30 -15.22 -9.05
CA VAL A 176 29.62 -16.31 -9.99
C VAL A 176 28.38 -17.19 -10.23
N PRO A 177 28.25 -17.84 -11.39
CA PRO A 177 27.16 -18.79 -11.61
C PRO A 177 27.14 -19.89 -10.55
N ALA A 178 25.96 -20.21 -10.05
CA ALA A 178 25.73 -21.24 -9.05
C ALA A 178 24.31 -21.81 -9.19
N PRO A 179 23.99 -22.95 -8.55
CA PRO A 179 22.62 -23.41 -8.43
C PRO A 179 21.73 -22.33 -7.81
N ALA A 180 20.50 -22.15 -8.29
CA ALA A 180 19.60 -21.08 -7.87
C ALA A 180 19.43 -20.98 -6.34
N LYS A 181 19.39 -22.12 -5.65
CA LYS A 181 19.30 -22.20 -4.18
C LYS A 181 20.53 -21.65 -3.42
N GLU A 182 21.66 -21.46 -4.10
CA GLU A 182 22.95 -21.02 -3.53
C GLU A 182 23.37 -19.63 -4.04
N VAL A 183 22.64 -19.07 -5.00
CA VAL A 183 22.95 -17.77 -5.59
C VAL A 183 22.65 -16.64 -4.62
N TYR A 184 21.50 -16.70 -3.94
CA TYR A 184 21.03 -15.67 -3.01
C TYR A 184 21.53 -15.95 -1.59
N ARG A 185 22.13 -14.96 -0.91
CA ARG A 185 22.79 -15.10 0.40
C ARG A 185 22.06 -14.40 1.54
N ASP A 186 21.01 -13.64 1.22
CA ASP A 186 20.22 -12.96 2.22
C ASP A 186 19.62 -13.92 3.25
N MET A 187 19.63 -13.52 4.52
CA MET A 187 19.16 -14.37 5.61
C MET A 187 17.69 -14.77 5.43
N SER A 188 16.84 -13.85 4.97
CA SER A 188 15.41 -14.14 4.74
C SER A 188 15.21 -15.24 3.69
N PHE A 189 15.97 -15.18 2.61
CA PHE A 189 15.96 -16.21 1.57
C PHE A 189 16.50 -17.55 2.10
N GLN A 190 17.59 -17.54 2.87
CA GLN A 190 18.17 -18.76 3.43
C GLN A 190 17.22 -19.46 4.42
N LEU A 191 16.50 -18.68 5.25
CA LEU A 191 15.47 -19.24 6.14
C LEU A 191 14.29 -19.80 5.34
N GLY A 192 13.78 -19.08 4.35
CA GLY A 192 12.72 -19.57 3.47
C GLY A 192 13.11 -20.84 2.71
N ARG A 193 14.38 -20.94 2.28
CA ARG A 193 14.94 -22.15 1.67
C ARG A 193 14.93 -23.33 2.63
N ILE A 194 15.39 -23.13 3.87
CA ILE A 194 15.41 -24.19 4.89
C ILE A 194 13.98 -24.68 5.15
N ASP A 195 13.01 -23.76 5.28
CA ASP A 195 11.60 -24.10 5.48
C ASP A 195 11.03 -24.89 4.28
N ALA A 196 11.29 -24.44 3.05
CA ALA A 196 10.84 -25.12 1.84
C ALA A 196 11.47 -26.52 1.69
N GLU A 197 12.76 -26.68 2.02
CA GLU A 197 13.44 -27.98 2.01
C GLU A 197 12.88 -28.92 3.10
N GLN A 198 12.52 -28.39 4.28
CA GLN A 198 11.89 -29.17 5.35
C GLN A 198 10.48 -29.63 5.01
N TRP A 199 9.71 -28.82 4.28
CA TRP A 199 8.38 -29.18 3.80
C TRP A 199 8.39 -30.40 2.86
N GLY A 200 9.50 -30.65 2.17
CA GLY A 200 9.66 -31.82 1.29
C GLY A 200 8.78 -31.79 0.04
N ARG A 201 8.26 -30.62 -0.32
CA ARG A 201 7.43 -30.38 -1.51
C ARG A 201 8.23 -29.75 -2.63
N GLU A 202 7.65 -29.68 -3.83
CA GLU A 202 8.30 -28.99 -4.93
C GLU A 202 8.40 -27.50 -4.62
N TRP A 203 9.58 -26.93 -4.82
CA TRP A 203 9.80 -25.52 -4.58
C TRP A 203 10.69 -24.92 -5.65
N PHE A 204 10.48 -23.65 -5.91
CA PHE A 204 11.14 -22.92 -7.00
C PHE A 204 11.57 -21.53 -6.52
N VAL A 205 12.56 -20.97 -7.20
CA VAL A 205 13.05 -19.62 -6.92
C VAL A 205 12.50 -18.65 -7.97
N LEU A 206 11.93 -17.55 -7.50
CA LEU A 206 11.48 -16.43 -8.31
C LEU A 206 12.63 -15.44 -8.49
N SER A 207 13.20 -15.36 -9.69
CA SER A 207 14.22 -14.39 -10.09
C SER A 207 13.61 -13.26 -10.93
N ALA A 208 14.03 -12.02 -10.67
CA ALA A 208 13.61 -10.87 -11.46
C ALA A 208 14.05 -10.94 -12.93
N GLU A 209 15.15 -11.65 -13.22
CA GLU A 209 15.73 -11.78 -14.56
C GLU A 209 15.41 -13.14 -15.18
N HIS A 210 15.50 -14.22 -14.39
CA HIS A 210 15.33 -15.60 -14.88
C HIS A 210 13.92 -16.16 -14.68
N GLY A 211 12.99 -15.39 -14.10
CA GLY A 211 11.61 -15.81 -13.93
C GLY A 211 11.47 -16.85 -12.84
N LEU A 212 11.17 -18.10 -13.23
CA LEU A 212 10.99 -19.23 -12.32
C LEU A 212 12.05 -20.30 -12.61
N VAL A 213 12.87 -20.60 -11.61
CA VAL A 213 14.00 -21.53 -11.76
C VAL A 213 13.97 -22.61 -10.69
N ALA A 214 14.39 -23.82 -11.07
CA ALA A 214 14.47 -24.94 -10.14
C ALA A 214 15.65 -24.76 -9.16
N PRO A 215 15.59 -25.31 -7.93
CA PRO A 215 16.61 -25.09 -6.91
C PRO A 215 18.04 -25.47 -7.34
N ASN A 216 18.15 -26.52 -8.16
CA ASN A 216 19.41 -27.06 -8.65
C ASN A 216 19.79 -26.54 -10.05
N GLU A 217 18.95 -25.69 -10.65
CA GLU A 217 19.23 -25.08 -11.95
C GLU A 217 20.35 -24.04 -11.81
N TRP A 218 21.35 -24.13 -12.68
CA TRP A 218 22.48 -23.20 -12.67
C TRP A 218 22.09 -21.90 -13.33
N ILE A 219 22.24 -20.80 -12.61
CA ILE A 219 21.96 -19.46 -13.10
C ILE A 219 23.16 -18.55 -12.86
N SER A 220 23.35 -17.57 -13.75
CA SER A 220 24.20 -16.42 -13.42
C SER A 220 23.47 -15.53 -12.41
N PRO A 221 24.19 -14.87 -11.49
CA PRO A 221 23.56 -13.90 -10.59
C PRO A 221 22.84 -12.83 -11.41
N ASP A 222 21.58 -12.58 -11.08
CA ASP A 222 20.79 -11.54 -11.71
C ASP A 222 21.27 -10.15 -11.25
N SER A 223 21.05 -9.15 -12.09
CA SER A 223 21.39 -7.75 -11.80
C SER A 223 20.17 -6.89 -11.46
N ARG A 224 18.98 -7.45 -11.65
CA ARG A 224 17.70 -6.74 -11.52
C ARG A 224 17.06 -6.98 -10.16
N THR A 225 16.32 -5.99 -9.70
CA THR A 225 15.41 -6.07 -8.56
C THR A 225 14.01 -5.83 -9.11
N LEU A 226 13.08 -6.77 -8.89
CA LEU A 226 11.75 -6.70 -9.50
C LEU A 226 10.98 -5.43 -9.09
N ALA A 227 11.21 -4.93 -7.87
CA ALA A 227 10.64 -3.68 -7.36
C ALA A 227 11.08 -2.42 -8.13
N ASP A 228 12.26 -2.46 -8.78
CA ASP A 228 12.76 -1.34 -9.58
C ASP A 228 12.23 -1.35 -11.02
N LEU A 229 11.51 -2.41 -11.41
CA LEU A 229 11.01 -2.59 -12.77
C LEU A 229 9.60 -2.02 -12.93
N ASP A 230 9.30 -1.60 -14.16
CA ASP A 230 8.01 -1.04 -14.52
C ASP A 230 6.87 -2.03 -14.20
N PRO A 231 5.71 -1.57 -13.68
CA PRO A 231 4.56 -2.44 -13.44
C PRO A 231 4.15 -3.28 -14.66
N ASP A 232 4.25 -2.76 -15.88
CA ASP A 232 3.91 -3.51 -17.09
C ASP A 232 4.91 -4.65 -17.36
N TYR A 233 6.19 -4.43 -17.05
CA TYR A 233 7.18 -5.50 -17.09
C TYR A 233 6.84 -6.61 -16.10
N ARG A 234 6.40 -6.26 -14.89
CA ARG A 234 6.02 -7.24 -13.85
C ARG A 234 4.82 -8.10 -14.25
N VAL A 235 3.89 -7.55 -15.04
CA VAL A 235 2.78 -8.33 -15.61
C VAL A 235 3.30 -9.38 -16.59
N VAL A 236 4.16 -8.98 -17.54
CA VAL A 236 4.73 -9.92 -18.52
C VAL A 236 5.59 -10.97 -17.84
N TRP A 237 6.40 -10.55 -16.86
CA TRP A 237 7.21 -11.44 -16.03
C TRP A 237 6.33 -12.46 -15.29
N ALA A 238 5.23 -12.04 -14.70
CA ALA A 238 4.30 -12.93 -14.00
C ALA A 238 3.67 -13.96 -14.94
N SER A 239 3.22 -13.54 -16.14
CA SER A 239 2.70 -14.48 -17.15
C SER A 239 3.75 -15.53 -17.53
N TRP A 240 5.02 -15.13 -17.71
CA TRP A 240 6.08 -16.07 -18.00
C TRP A 240 6.33 -17.06 -16.85
N VAL A 241 6.30 -16.59 -15.60
CA VAL A 241 6.41 -17.45 -14.41
C VAL A 241 5.28 -18.47 -14.33
N VAL A 242 4.02 -18.07 -14.56
CA VAL A 242 2.88 -18.99 -14.55
C VAL A 242 3.03 -20.07 -15.62
N THR A 243 3.33 -19.67 -16.86
CA THR A 243 3.56 -20.62 -17.96
C THR A 243 4.75 -21.55 -17.68
N ARG A 244 5.81 -21.04 -17.05
CA ARG A 244 6.96 -21.85 -16.66
C ARG A 244 6.57 -22.84 -15.56
N LEU A 245 5.79 -22.42 -14.58
CA LEU A 245 5.30 -23.29 -13.51
C LEU A 245 4.45 -24.42 -14.10
N GLU A 246 3.48 -24.10 -14.97
CA GLU A 246 2.66 -25.09 -15.69
C GLU A 246 3.52 -26.11 -16.46
N SER A 247 4.61 -25.66 -17.07
CA SER A 247 5.54 -26.56 -17.77
C SER A 247 6.31 -27.52 -16.86
N LEU A 248 6.46 -27.17 -15.58
CA LEU A 248 7.21 -27.94 -14.59
C LEU A 248 6.30 -28.88 -13.79
N VAL A 249 5.13 -28.39 -13.34
CA VAL A 249 4.23 -29.12 -12.44
C VAL A 249 2.94 -29.63 -13.12
N GLY A 250 2.66 -29.17 -14.33
CA GLY A 250 1.44 -29.51 -15.07
C GLY A 250 0.29 -28.53 -14.83
N CYS A 251 -0.95 -29.01 -14.90
CA CYS A 251 -2.16 -28.21 -14.71
C CYS A 251 -2.19 -27.60 -13.30
N LEU A 252 -2.50 -26.30 -13.20
CA LEU A 252 -2.54 -25.57 -11.92
C LEU A 252 -3.93 -25.58 -11.25
N GLU A 253 -4.94 -26.13 -11.90
CA GLU A 253 -6.30 -26.23 -11.36
C GLU A 253 -6.29 -26.98 -10.01
N GLY A 254 -6.69 -26.28 -8.93
CA GLY A 254 -6.75 -26.83 -7.58
C GLY A 254 -5.40 -26.98 -6.87
N VAL A 255 -4.29 -26.57 -7.48
CA VAL A 255 -2.95 -26.66 -6.87
C VAL A 255 -2.79 -25.58 -5.79
N HIS A 256 -2.37 -25.98 -4.59
CA HIS A 256 -2.09 -25.05 -3.50
C HIS A 256 -0.66 -24.48 -3.62
N VAL A 257 -0.55 -23.22 -4.00
CA VAL A 257 0.72 -22.51 -4.19
C VAL A 257 0.97 -21.55 -3.04
N ARG A 258 2.01 -21.80 -2.24
CA ARG A 258 2.48 -20.87 -1.21
C ARG A 258 3.53 -19.93 -1.79
N LEU A 259 3.29 -18.63 -1.72
CA LEU A 259 4.22 -17.59 -2.17
C LEU A 259 4.93 -16.93 -0.98
N ASP A 260 6.22 -17.21 -0.82
CA ASP A 260 7.09 -16.61 0.19
C ASP A 260 8.04 -15.63 -0.50
N ALA A 261 7.51 -14.46 -0.85
CA ALA A 261 8.24 -13.47 -1.62
C ALA A 261 7.85 -12.04 -1.21
N PRO A 262 8.74 -11.05 -1.39
CA PRO A 262 8.38 -9.65 -1.21
C PRO A 262 7.20 -9.24 -2.08
N ASN A 263 6.46 -8.22 -1.63
CA ASN A 263 5.30 -7.67 -2.33
C ASN A 263 5.54 -7.39 -3.82
N ALA A 264 6.76 -6.99 -4.22
CA ALA A 264 7.12 -6.75 -5.61
C ALA A 264 6.91 -7.97 -6.55
N PHE A 265 7.01 -9.20 -6.02
CA PHE A 265 6.77 -10.44 -6.75
C PHE A 265 5.31 -10.89 -6.70
N ALA A 266 4.51 -10.37 -5.77
CA ALA A 266 3.19 -10.91 -5.46
C ALA A 266 2.11 -10.45 -6.45
N GLY A 267 1.92 -9.15 -6.65
CA GLY A 267 0.68 -8.61 -7.25
C GLY A 267 0.25 -9.27 -8.57
N PRO A 268 0.98 -9.07 -9.69
CA PRO A 268 0.62 -9.70 -10.97
C PRO A 268 0.71 -11.23 -10.97
N LEU A 269 1.59 -11.82 -10.15
CA LEU A 269 1.76 -13.27 -10.08
C LEU A 269 0.58 -13.96 -9.38
N PHE A 270 0.08 -13.40 -8.29
CA PHE A 270 -1.12 -13.88 -7.60
C PHE A 270 -2.30 -13.95 -8.55
N ALA A 271 -2.55 -12.86 -9.29
CA ALA A 271 -3.63 -12.81 -10.26
C ALA A 271 -3.46 -13.87 -11.35
N GLY A 272 -2.26 -14.03 -11.91
CA GLY A 272 -1.98 -15.01 -12.96
C GLY A 272 -2.15 -16.46 -12.48
N LEU A 273 -1.69 -16.79 -11.28
CA LEU A 273 -1.85 -18.12 -10.68
C LEU A 273 -3.32 -18.45 -10.40
N GLN A 274 -4.07 -17.50 -9.85
CA GLN A 274 -5.50 -17.68 -9.58
C GLN A 274 -6.33 -17.78 -10.87
N GLU A 275 -5.96 -17.06 -11.92
CA GLU A 275 -6.57 -17.20 -13.26
C GLU A 275 -6.29 -18.57 -13.88
N ALA A 276 -5.17 -19.21 -13.52
CA ALA A 276 -4.84 -20.58 -13.92
C ALA A 276 -5.48 -21.67 -13.03
N GLY A 277 -6.35 -21.28 -12.09
CA GLY A 277 -7.09 -22.20 -11.21
C GLY A 277 -6.35 -22.59 -9.91
N ALA A 278 -5.19 -22.01 -9.62
CA ALA A 278 -4.45 -22.31 -8.40
C ALA A 278 -5.07 -21.63 -7.16
N VAL A 279 -4.97 -22.31 -6.01
CA VAL A 279 -5.27 -21.72 -4.70
C VAL A 279 -3.97 -21.14 -4.15
N VAL A 280 -3.87 -19.81 -4.08
CA VAL A 280 -2.63 -19.13 -3.71
C VAL A 280 -2.71 -18.58 -2.29
N SER A 281 -1.73 -18.93 -1.45
CA SER A 281 -1.53 -18.37 -0.12
C SER A 281 -0.23 -17.58 -0.06
N SER A 282 -0.16 -16.56 0.81
CA SER A 282 1.12 -15.94 1.17
C SER A 282 1.62 -16.63 2.43
N GLY A 283 2.87 -17.11 2.42
CA GLY A 283 3.52 -17.39 3.70
C GLY A 283 4.01 -16.08 4.27
N ASP A 284 3.61 -15.77 5.50
CA ASP A 284 4.37 -14.80 6.28
C ASP A 284 5.80 -15.33 6.36
N VAL A 285 6.78 -14.51 5.98
CA VAL A 285 8.18 -14.79 6.29
C VAL A 285 8.27 -14.76 7.81
N ILE A 286 8.12 -15.92 8.41
CA ILE A 286 8.08 -16.14 9.84
C ILE A 286 9.31 -15.49 10.49
N PRO A 287 9.18 -14.54 11.44
CA PRO A 287 10.21 -14.32 12.45
C PRO A 287 9.92 -15.19 13.68
N SER A 288 9.60 -16.47 13.51
CA SER A 288 9.68 -17.47 14.58
C SER A 288 11.10 -18.01 14.60
N ILE A 289 11.96 -17.18 15.16
CA ILE A 289 12.91 -17.70 16.12
C ILE A 289 12.50 -17.09 17.45
N THR A 290 11.40 -17.60 18.03
CA THR A 290 11.35 -17.67 19.48
C THR A 290 12.55 -18.53 19.85
N HIS A 291 13.66 -17.89 20.18
CA HIS A 291 14.66 -18.53 21.02
C HIS A 291 13.89 -18.97 22.26
N SER A 292 13.55 -20.26 22.33
CA SER A 292 13.46 -20.93 23.62
C SER A 292 14.81 -20.68 24.27
N ALA A 293 14.86 -19.66 25.11
CA ALA A 293 15.96 -19.41 25.99
C ALA A 293 16.22 -20.74 26.72
N PRO A 294 17.46 -21.23 26.74
CA PRO A 294 17.77 -22.39 27.57
C PRO A 294 17.36 -22.05 29.01
N PRO A 295 16.74 -22.98 29.76
CA PRO A 295 16.33 -22.71 31.13
C PRO A 295 17.58 -22.33 31.92
N ALA A 296 17.58 -21.10 32.44
CA ALA A 296 18.61 -20.64 33.36
C ALA A 296 18.67 -21.63 34.54
N PRO A 297 19.87 -22.09 34.95
CA PRO A 297 19.99 -23.03 36.05
C PRO A 297 19.46 -22.42 37.34
N ALA A 298 18.60 -23.18 38.00
CA ALA A 298 18.02 -22.87 39.30
C ALA A 298 19.11 -22.50 40.31
N GLN A 299 19.04 -21.27 40.83
CA GLN A 299 19.75 -20.91 42.05
C GLN A 299 18.80 -21.12 43.23
N GLU A 300 19.22 -22.01 44.11
CA GLU A 300 18.57 -22.37 45.37
C GLU A 300 18.49 -21.15 46.32
N PRO A 301 17.49 -21.11 47.21
CA PRO A 301 17.29 -19.99 48.12
C PRO A 301 18.26 -20.07 49.31
N GLU A 302 19.11 -19.05 49.48
CA GLU A 302 19.80 -18.78 50.75
C GLU A 302 19.08 -17.65 51.50
N GLU A 303 18.56 -17.97 52.69
CA GLU A 303 18.30 -17.04 53.80
C GLU A 303 19.24 -17.41 54.96
N PRO A 304 19.41 -16.58 56.00
CA PRO A 304 19.53 -15.12 56.06
C PRO A 304 20.75 -14.71 56.94
N VAL A 305 21.25 -13.47 56.83
CA VAL A 305 22.06 -12.87 57.91
C VAL A 305 21.53 -11.49 58.25
N ALA A 306 21.16 -11.38 59.53
CA ALA A 306 20.53 -10.25 60.18
C ALA A 306 21.40 -8.99 60.23
N SER A 307 20.76 -7.83 60.05
CA SER A 307 21.16 -6.54 60.63
C SER A 307 19.98 -5.56 60.54
N GLU A 308 19.41 -5.22 61.70
CA GLU A 308 18.53 -4.06 61.92
C GLU A 308 19.04 -3.37 63.22
N PRO A 309 18.68 -2.11 63.56
CA PRO A 309 17.91 -1.12 62.80
C PRO A 309 18.53 0.31 62.81
N GLU A 310 18.29 1.13 61.79
CA GLU A 310 18.20 2.59 61.96
C GLU A 310 17.07 3.14 61.08
N GLU A 311 16.06 3.71 61.73
CA GLU A 311 15.00 4.56 61.16
C GLU A 311 14.75 5.72 62.14
N PRO A 312 14.15 6.87 61.74
CA PRO A 312 13.81 7.31 60.38
C PRO A 312 14.18 8.79 60.10
N VAL A 313 14.39 9.14 58.83
CA VAL A 313 14.16 10.51 58.35
C VAL A 313 13.13 10.44 57.23
N ALA A 314 11.98 11.03 57.50
CA ALA A 314 10.88 11.16 56.55
C ALA A 314 11.34 11.91 55.30
N GLN A 315 11.33 11.23 54.17
CA GLN A 315 11.26 11.83 52.84
C GLN A 315 10.02 11.25 52.16
N GLU A 316 9.13 12.15 51.77
CA GLU A 316 7.92 11.87 51.00
C GLU A 316 8.32 11.10 49.72
N PRO A 317 7.58 10.06 49.30
CA PRO A 317 7.86 9.42 48.04
C PRO A 317 7.48 10.37 46.90
N GLU A 318 8.50 10.95 46.25
CA GLU A 318 8.36 11.45 44.88
C GLU A 318 7.91 10.25 44.02
N GLU A 319 6.67 10.33 43.53
CA GLU A 319 6.16 9.44 42.49
C GLU A 319 7.17 9.46 41.31
N PRO A 320 7.66 8.31 40.84
CA PRO A 320 8.37 8.29 39.58
C PRO A 320 7.41 8.75 38.48
N ASP A 321 7.75 9.88 37.88
CA ASP A 321 7.14 10.50 36.71
C ASP A 321 7.04 9.48 35.55
N LEU A 322 5.93 8.73 35.54
CA LEU A 322 5.52 7.84 34.46
C LEU A 322 4.89 8.69 33.35
N ALA A 323 5.73 9.41 32.61
CA ALA A 323 5.42 9.82 31.24
C ALA A 323 5.33 8.57 30.31
N PRO A 324 4.54 8.61 29.23
CA PRO A 324 3.35 7.76 29.09
C PRO A 324 3.62 6.42 28.37
N VAL A 325 3.41 5.31 29.07
CA VAL A 325 3.34 3.95 28.49
C VAL A 325 1.90 3.59 28.06
N VAL A 326 0.91 4.48 28.27
CA VAL A 326 -0.53 4.13 28.15
C VAL A 326 -1.14 4.37 26.76
N GLN A 327 -0.50 5.11 25.84
CA GLN A 327 -1.10 5.39 24.52
C GLN A 327 -0.76 4.34 23.44
N ILE A 328 0.40 3.71 23.49
CA ILE A 328 0.86 2.74 22.46
C ILE A 328 0.01 1.46 22.51
N GLY A 329 -0.46 1.05 23.70
CA GLY A 329 -1.35 -0.11 23.85
C GLY A 329 -2.77 0.11 23.32
N SER A 330 -3.24 1.36 23.20
CA SER A 330 -4.60 1.64 22.71
C SER A 330 -4.67 1.60 21.18
N ALA A 331 -3.72 2.22 20.48
CA ALA A 331 -3.77 2.30 19.01
C ALA A 331 -3.64 0.91 18.36
N SER A 332 -2.71 0.07 18.83
CA SER A 332 -2.53 -1.28 18.29
C SER A 332 -3.70 -2.22 18.61
N SER A 333 -4.31 -2.08 19.78
CA SER A 333 -5.56 -2.80 20.10
C SER A 333 -6.71 -2.38 19.16
N ILE A 334 -6.80 -1.09 18.84
CA ILE A 334 -7.78 -0.56 17.89
C ILE A 334 -7.49 -1.03 16.48
N ALA A 335 -6.22 -1.02 16.06
CA ALA A 335 -5.78 -1.53 14.76
C ALA A 335 -6.14 -3.02 14.61
N HIS A 336 -5.84 -3.83 15.62
CA HIS A 336 -6.20 -5.25 15.64
C HIS A 336 -7.71 -5.46 15.59
N ALA A 337 -8.49 -4.69 16.36
CA ALA A 337 -9.95 -4.76 16.35
C ALA A 337 -10.55 -4.33 14.99
N LEU A 338 -9.95 -3.35 14.32
CA LEU A 338 -10.40 -2.87 13.02
C LEU A 338 -9.98 -3.83 11.89
N ALA A 339 -8.84 -4.50 12.02
CA ALA A 339 -8.30 -5.45 11.06
C ALA A 339 -8.88 -6.88 11.21
N ASP A 340 -9.66 -7.17 12.25
CA ASP A 340 -10.32 -8.47 12.44
C ASP A 340 -11.50 -8.65 11.47
N PRO A 341 -11.40 -9.54 10.46
CA PRO A 341 -12.45 -9.71 9.44
C PRO A 341 -13.76 -10.25 10.04
N ARG A 342 -13.73 -10.90 11.21
CA ARG A 342 -14.93 -11.42 11.88
C ARG A 342 -15.84 -10.31 12.42
N ARG A 343 -15.32 -9.09 12.49
CA ARG A 343 -16.05 -7.89 12.91
C ARG A 343 -16.56 -7.06 11.72
N ALA A 344 -16.20 -7.45 10.51
CA ALA A 344 -16.66 -6.77 9.30
C ALA A 344 -18.07 -7.24 8.94
N MET A 345 -18.94 -6.30 8.56
CA MET A 345 -20.28 -6.60 8.04
C MET A 345 -20.35 -6.29 6.55
N PRO A 346 -21.09 -7.08 5.75
CA PRO A 346 -21.23 -6.82 4.31
C PRO A 346 -21.72 -5.41 4.03
N ALA A 347 -21.19 -4.78 2.97
CA ALA A 347 -21.63 -3.45 2.54
C ALA A 347 -23.14 -3.39 2.20
N SER A 348 -23.73 -4.54 1.84
CA SER A 348 -25.15 -4.71 1.55
C SER A 348 -26.05 -4.68 2.80
N ASP A 349 -25.51 -4.88 4.00
CA ASP A 349 -26.25 -4.83 5.26
C ASP A 349 -25.55 -3.96 6.31
N LEU A 350 -26.04 -2.73 6.41
CA LEU A 350 -25.52 -1.71 7.34
C LEU A 350 -26.30 -1.63 8.65
N SER A 351 -27.26 -2.53 8.89
CA SER A 351 -28.16 -2.45 10.05
C SER A 351 -27.42 -2.50 11.39
N GLY A 352 -26.29 -3.23 11.43
CA GLY A 352 -25.41 -3.37 12.58
C GLY A 352 -24.43 -2.20 12.80
N LEU A 353 -24.34 -1.23 11.88
CA LEU A 353 -23.37 -0.14 12.00
C LEU A 353 -23.73 0.85 13.12
N PRO A 354 -22.75 1.32 13.90
CA PRO A 354 -23.00 2.30 14.95
C PRO A 354 -23.44 3.65 14.39
N GLN A 355 -24.41 4.26 15.06
CA GLN A 355 -24.84 5.66 14.82
C GLN A 355 -24.01 6.66 15.65
N SER A 356 -22.73 6.36 15.86
CA SER A 356 -21.77 7.18 16.59
C SER A 356 -20.55 7.50 15.72
N ARG A 357 -19.68 8.36 16.23
CA ARG A 357 -18.38 8.71 15.62
C ARG A 357 -17.35 7.60 15.86
N GLY A 358 -16.35 7.54 15.00
CA GLY A 358 -15.29 6.56 15.15
C GLY A 358 -14.46 6.35 13.89
N LEU A 359 -13.77 5.21 13.85
CA LEU A 359 -13.01 4.73 12.70
C LEU A 359 -13.81 3.65 11.96
N TYR A 360 -13.56 3.53 10.67
CA TYR A 360 -14.05 2.43 9.85
C TYR A 360 -12.92 1.84 9.00
N GLY A 361 -13.00 0.54 8.74
CA GLY A 361 -12.08 -0.20 7.88
C GLY A 361 -12.85 -0.90 6.77
N TRP A 362 -12.43 -0.73 5.52
CA TRP A 362 -12.99 -1.45 4.38
C TRP A 362 -12.17 -2.70 4.09
N PHE A 363 -12.85 -3.83 4.01
CA PHE A 363 -12.33 -5.12 3.61
C PHE A 363 -12.78 -5.44 2.21
N VAL A 364 -11.95 -6.15 1.46
CA VAL A 364 -12.31 -6.75 0.18
C VAL A 364 -12.22 -8.26 0.27
N ASP A 365 -13.18 -8.94 -0.35
CA ASP A 365 -13.16 -10.38 -0.50
C ASP A 365 -12.06 -10.86 -1.49
N PRO A 366 -11.84 -12.18 -1.63
CA PRO A 366 -10.86 -12.71 -2.58
C PRO A 366 -11.15 -12.41 -4.05
N ALA A 367 -12.40 -12.18 -4.46
CA ALA A 367 -12.76 -11.88 -5.84
C ALA A 367 -12.46 -10.42 -6.20
N GLY A 368 -12.89 -9.47 -5.36
CA GLY A 368 -12.57 -8.07 -5.48
C GLY A 368 -11.07 -7.79 -5.34
N ALA A 369 -10.36 -8.52 -4.47
CA ALA A 369 -8.89 -8.42 -4.38
C ALA A 369 -8.21 -8.78 -5.70
N ARG A 370 -8.68 -9.82 -6.39
CA ARG A 370 -8.20 -10.23 -7.72
C ARG A 370 -8.42 -9.13 -8.76
N GLU A 371 -9.60 -8.52 -8.76
CA GLU A 371 -9.91 -7.43 -9.68
C GLU A 371 -9.08 -6.19 -9.40
N LEU A 372 -8.89 -5.83 -8.14
CA LEU A 372 -8.02 -4.72 -7.73
C LEU A 372 -6.56 -4.99 -8.09
N ASN A 373 -6.02 -6.19 -7.82
CA ASN A 373 -4.69 -6.61 -8.26
C ASN A 373 -4.51 -6.42 -9.77
N ARG A 374 -5.47 -6.94 -10.53
CA ARG A 374 -5.47 -6.85 -11.98
C ARG A 374 -5.46 -5.38 -12.39
N CYS A 375 -6.34 -4.55 -11.87
CA CYS A 375 -6.44 -3.16 -12.33
C CYS A 375 -5.26 -2.29 -11.88
N LEU A 376 -4.83 -2.45 -10.62
CA LEU A 376 -3.80 -1.63 -10.00
C LEU A 376 -2.39 -2.02 -10.45
N ARG A 377 -2.18 -3.29 -10.83
CA ARG A 377 -0.86 -3.90 -11.12
C ARG A 377 0.09 -3.88 -9.93
N LEU A 378 -0.47 -3.82 -8.72
CA LEU A 378 0.21 -3.83 -7.43
C LEU A 378 -0.49 -4.83 -6.53
N PRO A 379 0.22 -5.41 -5.53
CA PRO A 379 -0.37 -6.42 -4.66
C PRO A 379 -1.49 -5.83 -3.81
N VAL A 380 -2.65 -6.46 -3.85
CA VAL A 380 -3.83 -6.21 -3.04
C VAL A 380 -4.32 -7.58 -2.59
N ARG A 381 -4.26 -7.84 -1.28
CA ARG A 381 -4.75 -9.10 -0.73
C ARG A 381 -6.21 -8.95 -0.33
N ALA A 382 -6.91 -10.08 -0.24
CA ALA A 382 -8.18 -10.11 0.48
C ALA A 382 -7.93 -9.66 1.93
N GLY A 383 -8.85 -8.90 2.49
CA GLY A 383 -8.67 -8.27 3.79
C GLY A 383 -8.79 -6.74 3.75
N LEU A 384 -8.25 -6.08 4.78
CA LEU A 384 -8.36 -4.63 4.97
C LEU A 384 -7.59 -3.86 3.88
N ILE A 385 -8.30 -3.02 3.14
CA ILE A 385 -7.75 -2.22 2.04
C ILE A 385 -7.77 -0.72 2.30
N PHE A 386 -8.59 -0.25 3.25
CA PHE A 386 -8.68 1.17 3.58
C PHE A 386 -9.14 1.39 5.03
N VAL A 387 -8.65 2.46 5.66
CA VAL A 387 -9.10 2.95 6.97
C VAL A 387 -9.48 4.42 6.87
N GLY A 388 -10.59 4.82 7.50
CA GLY A 388 -11.01 6.21 7.58
C GLY A 388 -11.67 6.56 8.91
N GLN A 389 -12.02 7.83 9.07
CA GLN A 389 -12.66 8.35 10.29
C GLN A 389 -13.91 9.16 9.98
N VAL A 390 -14.82 9.21 10.95
CA VAL A 390 -15.99 10.09 10.95
C VAL A 390 -16.05 10.88 12.26
N GLY A 391 -16.18 12.21 12.16
CA GLY A 391 -16.32 13.11 13.30
C GLY A 391 -15.03 13.69 13.86
N GLY A 392 -13.87 13.39 13.26
CA GLY A 392 -12.54 13.88 13.61
C GLY A 392 -12.04 15.09 12.82
N SER A 393 -12.89 15.69 11.97
CA SER A 393 -12.55 16.87 11.17
C SER A 393 -13.52 18.01 11.45
N SER A 394 -13.00 19.18 11.80
CA SER A 394 -13.74 20.45 11.86
C SER A 394 -14.01 21.07 10.48
N TRP A 395 -13.63 20.39 9.39
CA TRP A 395 -13.48 21.02 8.07
C TRP A 395 -14.68 20.94 7.12
N HIS A 396 -15.89 20.73 7.63
CA HIS A 396 -17.09 21.07 6.89
C HIS A 396 -18.04 21.88 7.76
N SER A 397 -17.93 23.20 7.62
CA SER A 397 -19.05 24.13 7.82
C SER A 397 -20.02 23.97 6.63
N LEU A 398 -20.51 22.74 6.41
CA LEU A 398 -21.64 22.46 5.53
C LEU A 398 -22.90 22.42 6.40
N ALA A 399 -24.03 22.78 5.81
CA ALA A 399 -25.31 22.90 6.50
C ALA A 399 -25.85 21.58 7.11
N ASP A 400 -25.22 20.43 6.80
CA ASP A 400 -25.60 19.11 7.31
C ASP A 400 -24.35 18.19 7.37
N PRO A 401 -23.48 18.30 8.40
CA PRO A 401 -22.32 17.45 8.53
C PRO A 401 -22.77 16.03 8.91
N VAL A 402 -22.30 15.02 8.18
CA VAL A 402 -22.52 13.63 8.58
C VAL A 402 -21.67 13.35 9.83
N LEU A 403 -22.33 13.13 10.96
CA LEU A 403 -21.68 13.02 12.27
C LEU A 403 -21.50 11.58 12.76
N ASN A 404 -22.02 10.57 12.06
CA ASN A 404 -21.94 9.18 12.48
C ASN A 404 -21.50 8.23 11.36
N LEU A 405 -20.96 7.09 11.78
CA LEU A 405 -20.37 6.06 10.91
C LEU A 405 -21.39 5.50 9.92
N ARG A 406 -22.58 5.10 10.40
CA ARG A 406 -23.64 4.53 9.53
C ARG A 406 -24.00 5.47 8.38
N ASP A 407 -24.38 6.70 8.69
CA ASP A 407 -24.78 7.69 7.66
C ASP A 407 -23.62 8.02 6.72
N HIS A 408 -22.37 8.01 7.22
CA HIS A 408 -21.20 8.29 6.38
C HIS A 408 -20.94 7.15 5.40
N ILE A 409 -20.98 5.91 5.87
CA ILE A 409 -20.78 4.73 5.03
C ILE A 409 -21.90 4.67 3.98
N GLU A 410 -23.14 4.83 4.39
CA GLU A 410 -24.30 4.75 3.50
C GLU A 410 -24.33 5.90 2.47
N ARG A 411 -24.28 7.15 2.93
CA ARG A 411 -24.54 8.33 2.08
C ARG A 411 -23.29 8.88 1.38
N VAL A 412 -22.10 8.65 1.93
CA VAL A 412 -20.84 9.23 1.40
C VAL A 412 -19.98 8.17 0.73
N GLN A 413 -19.80 6.99 1.34
CA GLN A 413 -18.94 5.95 0.78
C GLN A 413 -19.65 5.14 -0.32
N LEU A 414 -20.87 4.67 -0.06
CA LEU A 414 -21.62 3.83 -1.00
C LEU A 414 -22.40 4.63 -2.04
N HIS A 415 -23.15 5.66 -1.63
CA HIS A 415 -24.03 6.41 -2.54
C HIS A 415 -23.57 7.86 -2.77
N GLY A 416 -22.35 8.19 -2.33
CA GLY A 416 -21.78 9.52 -2.48
C GLY A 416 -21.10 9.76 -3.82
N LEU A 417 -20.64 11.00 -4.01
CA LEU A 417 -19.80 11.36 -5.15
C LEU A 417 -18.35 10.94 -4.88
N ALA A 418 -17.62 10.53 -5.91
CA ALA A 418 -16.21 10.19 -5.84
C ALA A 418 -15.38 11.33 -5.21
N ARG A 419 -15.68 12.59 -5.55
CA ARG A 419 -14.98 13.76 -4.98
C ARG A 419 -15.18 13.95 -3.46
N SER A 420 -16.19 13.31 -2.88
CA SER A 420 -16.54 13.43 -1.46
C SER A 420 -15.85 12.38 -0.60
N SER A 421 -15.20 11.37 -1.19
CA SER A 421 -14.46 10.33 -0.49
C SER A 421 -13.18 9.96 -1.24
N THR A 422 -12.03 10.13 -0.59
CA THR A 422 -10.74 9.64 -1.11
C THR A 422 -10.82 8.15 -1.46
N PHE A 423 -11.46 7.34 -0.63
CA PHE A 423 -11.61 5.91 -0.86
C PHE A 423 -12.41 5.62 -2.13
N ARG A 424 -13.59 6.24 -2.27
CA ARG A 424 -14.43 6.07 -3.46
C ARG A 424 -13.74 6.56 -4.72
N MET A 425 -13.02 7.69 -4.65
CA MET A 425 -12.18 8.18 -5.74
C MET A 425 -11.09 7.19 -6.14
N ASN A 426 -10.43 6.56 -5.16
CA ASN A 426 -9.41 5.53 -5.41
C ASN A 426 -10.01 4.33 -6.13
N LEU A 427 -11.11 3.78 -5.61
CA LEU A 427 -11.78 2.65 -6.27
C LEU A 427 -12.27 2.99 -7.67
N ALA A 428 -12.92 4.14 -7.86
CA ALA A 428 -13.38 4.61 -9.17
C ALA A 428 -12.22 4.73 -10.16
N THR A 429 -11.09 5.29 -9.72
CA THR A 429 -9.88 5.43 -10.55
C THR A 429 -9.37 4.07 -11.02
N VAL A 430 -9.34 3.09 -10.10
CA VAL A 430 -8.78 1.76 -10.35
C VAL A 430 -9.69 0.93 -11.25
N LEU A 431 -10.99 0.89 -10.91
CA LEU A 431 -11.94 -0.06 -11.49
C LEU A 431 -12.67 0.48 -12.73
N ARG A 432 -12.59 1.78 -13.04
CA ARG A 432 -13.33 2.40 -14.14
C ARG A 432 -13.26 1.64 -15.47
N ALA A 433 -12.06 1.25 -15.89
CA ALA A 433 -11.89 0.54 -17.16
C ALA A 433 -12.46 -0.89 -17.09
N HIS A 434 -12.28 -1.57 -15.95
CA HIS A 434 -12.75 -2.94 -15.73
C HIS A 434 -14.27 -3.03 -15.69
N LEU A 435 -14.90 -2.16 -14.92
CA LEU A 435 -16.36 -2.07 -14.77
C LEU A 435 -17.05 -1.37 -15.96
N ARG A 436 -16.27 -0.83 -16.90
CA ARG A 436 -16.72 -0.04 -18.06
C ARG A 436 -17.56 1.18 -17.64
N MET A 437 -17.10 1.87 -16.59
CA MET A 437 -17.78 3.03 -16.05
C MET A 437 -17.69 4.22 -17.01
N THR A 438 -18.80 4.93 -17.16
CA THR A 438 -18.94 6.13 -18.01
C THR A 438 -18.50 7.40 -17.30
N SER A 439 -18.59 7.44 -15.97
CA SER A 439 -18.11 8.53 -15.11
C SER A 439 -17.49 7.97 -13.83
N LEU A 440 -16.87 8.82 -13.01
CA LEU A 440 -16.35 8.41 -11.70
C LEU A 440 -17.44 8.16 -10.65
N ASP A 441 -18.66 8.64 -10.92
CA ASP A 441 -19.83 8.52 -10.05
C ASP A 441 -20.82 7.46 -10.59
N ASP A 442 -20.39 6.60 -11.51
CA ASP A 442 -21.21 5.55 -12.13
C ASP A 442 -21.66 4.51 -11.09
N ASP A 443 -22.96 4.16 -11.08
CA ASP A 443 -23.59 3.27 -10.10
C ASP A 443 -22.97 1.86 -10.09
N ARG A 444 -22.35 1.43 -11.20
CA ARG A 444 -21.59 0.18 -11.29
C ARG A 444 -20.50 0.05 -10.23
N LEU A 445 -19.93 1.18 -9.78
CA LEU A 445 -18.98 1.17 -8.69
C LEU A 445 -19.66 0.78 -7.37
N THR A 446 -20.87 1.30 -7.13
CA THR A 446 -21.63 0.97 -5.93
C THR A 446 -22.05 -0.50 -5.96
N ASP A 447 -22.51 -1.01 -7.11
CA ASP A 447 -22.82 -2.44 -7.26
C ASP A 447 -21.60 -3.32 -6.90
N TRP A 448 -20.43 -2.99 -7.43
CA TRP A 448 -19.18 -3.69 -7.11
C TRP A 448 -18.81 -3.58 -5.62
N MET A 449 -18.99 -2.41 -5.01
CA MET A 449 -18.74 -2.21 -3.58
C MET A 449 -19.69 -3.04 -2.71
N LEU A 450 -20.96 -3.13 -3.09
CA LEU A 450 -21.97 -3.93 -2.38
C LEU A 450 -21.69 -5.43 -2.49
N GLU A 451 -21.14 -5.88 -3.62
CA GLU A 451 -20.79 -7.27 -3.88
C GLU A 451 -19.53 -7.72 -3.15
N HIS A 452 -18.46 -6.90 -3.18
CA HIS A 452 -17.12 -7.35 -2.75
C HIS A 452 -16.60 -6.77 -1.45
N LEU A 453 -17.27 -5.77 -0.87
CA LEU A 453 -16.77 -5.09 0.31
C LEU A 453 -17.55 -5.43 1.58
N SER A 454 -16.82 -5.45 2.68
CA SER A 454 -17.36 -5.44 4.03
C SER A 454 -16.68 -4.35 4.84
N VAL A 455 -17.34 -3.90 5.90
CA VAL A 455 -16.88 -2.77 6.71
C VAL A 455 -16.82 -3.16 8.18
N SER A 456 -15.68 -2.92 8.81
CA SER A 456 -15.52 -2.98 10.26
C SER A 456 -15.56 -1.56 10.83
N CYS A 457 -15.96 -1.43 12.10
CA CYS A 457 -16.02 -0.14 12.77
C CYS A 457 -15.44 -0.21 14.17
N TRP A 458 -14.84 0.87 14.61
CA TRP A 458 -14.43 1.09 15.98
C TRP A 458 -15.00 2.41 16.50
N VAL A 459 -15.55 2.38 17.71
CA VAL A 459 -16.16 3.52 18.41
C VAL A 459 -15.33 3.80 19.67
N GLY A 460 -14.97 5.05 19.94
CA GLY A 460 -14.42 5.38 21.27
C GLY A 460 -13.39 6.49 21.40
N ALA A 461 -13.40 7.57 20.60
CA ALA A 461 -12.47 8.68 20.80
C ALA A 461 -13.16 10.06 20.78
N GLU A 462 -12.58 11.00 21.53
CA GLU A 462 -12.94 12.41 21.48
C GLU A 462 -12.69 12.98 20.07
N PRO A 463 -13.51 13.96 19.59
CA PRO A 463 -13.42 14.47 18.22
C PRO A 463 -12.03 14.95 17.79
N GLY A 464 -11.25 15.54 18.71
CA GLY A 464 -9.89 16.01 18.42
C GLY A 464 -8.88 14.87 18.21
N ALA A 465 -9.10 13.71 18.82
CA ALA A 465 -8.15 12.61 18.84
C ALA A 465 -8.34 11.61 17.68
N LEU A 466 -9.52 11.59 17.04
CA LEU A 466 -9.84 10.65 15.95
C LEU A 466 -8.88 10.75 14.76
N ARG A 467 -8.39 11.94 14.43
CA ARG A 467 -7.47 12.15 13.31
C ARG A 467 -6.08 11.60 13.59
N GLU A 468 -5.56 11.80 14.79
CA GLU A 468 -4.27 11.27 15.22
C GLU A 468 -4.34 9.75 15.33
N LEU A 469 -5.44 9.24 15.87
CA LEU A 469 -5.69 7.81 15.96
C LEU A 469 -5.81 7.15 14.58
N GLU A 470 -6.54 7.74 13.63
CA GLU A 470 -6.60 7.26 12.24
C GLU A 470 -5.19 7.15 11.65
N GLN A 471 -4.33 8.17 11.86
CA GLN A 471 -2.97 8.15 11.34
C GLN A 471 -2.14 7.02 11.97
N GLN A 472 -2.22 6.84 13.30
CA GLN A 472 -1.51 5.75 13.99
C GLN A 472 -1.96 4.37 13.49
N VAL A 473 -3.27 4.16 13.31
CA VAL A 473 -3.82 2.91 12.78
C VAL A 473 -3.41 2.68 11.33
N VAL A 474 -3.39 3.72 10.49
CA VAL A 474 -2.93 3.63 9.09
C VAL A 474 -1.43 3.32 9.03
N ASP A 475 -0.62 3.96 9.88
CA ASP A 475 0.83 3.71 9.92
C ASP A 475 1.15 2.29 10.40
N GLU A 476 0.34 1.73 11.30
CA GLU A 476 0.48 0.36 11.79
C GLU A 476 0.02 -0.71 10.77
N LEU A 477 -1.13 -0.48 10.13
CA LEU A 477 -1.75 -1.47 9.24
C LEU A 477 -1.31 -1.35 7.77
N ASP A 478 -0.73 -0.21 7.37
CA ASP A 478 -0.32 0.14 6.01
C ASP A 478 -1.32 -0.28 4.90
N PRO A 479 -2.62 0.08 5.00
CA PRO A 479 -3.62 -0.36 4.04
C PRO A 479 -3.35 0.23 2.63
N PRO A 480 -3.43 -0.60 1.57
CA PRO A 480 -2.93 -0.26 0.23
C PRO A 480 -3.61 0.95 -0.44
N LEU A 481 -4.83 1.31 -0.05
CA LEU A 481 -5.57 2.43 -0.64
C LEU A 481 -5.56 3.72 0.22
N ASN A 482 -4.84 3.76 1.34
CA ASN A 482 -4.65 4.96 2.17
C ASN A 482 -3.53 5.89 1.66
N VAL A 483 -3.49 6.15 0.35
CA VAL A 483 -2.32 6.75 -0.30
C VAL A 483 -2.15 8.26 -0.12
N ASP A 484 -3.20 9.00 0.27
CA ASP A 484 -3.16 10.46 0.29
C ASP A 484 -2.34 11.00 1.49
N ARG A 485 -2.23 10.21 2.57
CA ARG A 485 -1.60 10.63 3.84
C ARG A 485 -0.24 9.99 4.13
N SER A 486 0.09 8.90 3.43
CA SER A 486 1.38 8.22 3.54
C SER A 486 2.46 8.89 2.66
N PRO A 487 3.76 8.74 2.98
CA PRO A 487 4.86 9.13 2.09
C PRO A 487 4.71 8.51 0.69
N ALA A 488 5.54 8.91 -0.29
CA ALA A 488 5.43 8.44 -1.67
C ALA A 488 5.62 6.92 -1.80
N THR A 489 4.54 6.17 -1.57
CA THR A 489 4.45 4.72 -1.76
C THR A 489 4.26 4.42 -3.24
N GLU A 490 4.54 3.17 -3.60
CA GLU A 490 4.32 2.67 -4.95
C GLU A 490 2.84 2.80 -5.37
N TYR A 491 1.92 2.51 -4.45
CA TYR A 491 0.47 2.70 -4.61
C TYR A 491 0.11 4.16 -4.91
N ARG A 492 0.67 5.12 -4.17
CA ARG A 492 0.41 6.55 -4.40
C ARG A 492 0.89 7.00 -5.77
N THR A 493 2.08 6.55 -6.18
CA THR A 493 2.66 6.87 -7.49
C THR A 493 1.78 6.30 -8.60
N ARG A 494 1.37 5.03 -8.48
CA ARG A 494 0.52 4.37 -9.46
C ARG A 494 -0.87 5.02 -9.58
N LEU A 495 -1.52 5.30 -8.45
CA LEU A 495 -2.81 6.01 -8.45
C LEU A 495 -2.68 7.41 -9.04
N GLY A 496 -1.58 8.12 -8.77
CA GLY A 496 -1.29 9.40 -9.41
C GLY A 496 -1.18 9.31 -10.94
N GLN A 497 -0.48 8.29 -11.45
CA GLN A 497 -0.41 8.01 -12.89
C GLN A 497 -1.79 7.73 -13.48
N MET A 498 -2.57 6.83 -12.87
CA MET A 498 -3.92 6.49 -13.33
C MET A 498 -4.85 7.72 -13.35
N ARG A 499 -4.82 8.56 -12.31
CA ARG A 499 -5.60 9.81 -12.23
C ARG A 499 -5.22 10.80 -13.34
N SER A 500 -3.93 10.92 -13.67
CA SER A 500 -3.48 11.80 -14.76
C SER A 500 -3.99 11.38 -16.14
N GLY A 501 -4.27 10.08 -16.35
CA GLY A 501 -4.87 9.57 -17.58
C GLY A 501 -6.39 9.73 -17.68
N ILE A 502 -7.05 10.23 -16.63
CA ILE A 502 -8.50 10.48 -16.60
C ILE A 502 -8.83 11.95 -16.99
N ALA A 503 -7.84 12.85 -16.87
CA ALA A 503 -7.99 14.29 -17.09
C ALA A 503 -8.08 14.69 -18.57
#